data_AF-A0A6N7MC40-F1
#
_entry.id   AF-A0A6N7MC40-F1
#
_cell.length_a   1.000
_cell.length_b   1.000
_cell.length_c   1.000
_cell.angle_alpha   90.00
_cell.angle_beta   90.00
_cell.angle_gamma   90.00
#
_symmetry.space_group_name_H-M   'P 1'
#
loop_
_entity.id
_entity.type
_entity.pdbx_description
1 polymer ?
#
loop_
_entity_poly.entity_id
_entity_poly.type
_entity_poly.pdbx_seq_one_letter_code
_entity_poly.pdbx_strand_id
1 'polypeptide(L)'
;MTKQIGKILAIDDNEDILFAIKLLLKPHMETIDTLNNPQNIPDYIRTGNYDVILLDMNFTKDAISGQEGFNWLAKILEIDPSAVVVFITAYGDAEKAVRSIKAGATDFILKPWQNEKLLATISSSIQLSRSRKENVSLRFKQKEISAVLDQPFHEFIGTSPEMASVFSTIQKVAQTDANILILGENGTGKELVARALHRNSLRKDEIFISVDLGSISETLFESELFGHEKGAFTDAKNEKAGRFEIASGGTLFLDEIANLTVPL
;
A
#
# COMPACT_ATOMS: atom_id res chain seq x y z
N MET A 1 -21.13 25.59 -4.00
CA MET A 1 -20.33 25.44 -2.77
C MET A 1 -19.15 24.54 -3.11
N THR A 2 -17.92 25.04 -3.09
CA THR A 2 -16.71 24.23 -3.27
C THR A 2 -16.65 23.20 -2.15
N LYS A 3 -16.54 21.91 -2.52
CA LYS A 3 -16.41 20.82 -1.56
C LYS A 3 -15.18 21.10 -0.69
N GLN A 4 -15.35 21.19 0.63
CA GLN A 4 -14.22 21.24 1.55
C GLN A 4 -13.53 19.87 1.54
N ILE A 5 -12.21 19.85 1.42
CA ILE A 5 -11.44 18.63 1.20
C ILE A 5 -10.36 18.51 2.27
N GLY A 6 -10.49 17.52 3.14
CA GLY A 6 -9.39 17.02 3.98
C GLY A 6 -9.04 17.86 5.21
N LYS A 7 -8.17 17.27 6.05
CA LYS A 7 -7.70 17.84 7.31
C LYS A 7 -6.23 18.23 7.22
N ILE A 8 -5.91 19.44 7.63
CA ILE A 8 -4.55 19.98 7.56
C ILE A 8 -4.06 20.36 8.95
N LEU A 9 -2.79 20.03 9.21
CA LEU A 9 -2.04 20.56 10.34
C LEU A 9 -0.97 21.51 9.81
N ALA A 10 -1.00 22.78 10.20
CA ALA A 10 0.05 23.74 9.90
C ALA A 10 0.91 24.03 11.12
N ILE A 11 2.22 23.93 10.98
CA ILE A 11 3.19 24.02 12.07
C ILE A 11 4.24 25.06 11.73
N ASP A 12 4.28 26.14 12.49
CA ASP A 12 5.14 27.30 12.25
C ASP A 12 5.25 28.12 13.54
N ASP A 13 6.44 28.58 13.93
CA ASP A 13 6.61 29.42 15.13
C ASP A 13 6.07 30.85 14.94
N ASN A 14 5.80 31.24 13.69
CA ASN A 14 5.24 32.54 13.35
C ASN A 14 3.70 32.50 13.25
N GLU A 15 3.04 33.13 14.22
CA GLU A 15 1.57 33.19 14.29
C GLU A 15 0.93 33.92 13.09
N ASP A 16 1.60 34.90 12.49
CA ASP A 16 1.08 35.61 11.32
C ASP A 16 1.02 34.68 10.10
N ILE A 17 2.00 33.77 9.97
CA ILE A 17 2.05 32.76 8.91
C ILE A 17 0.94 31.73 9.11
N LEU A 18 0.77 31.23 10.34
CA LEU A 18 -0.32 30.32 10.69
C LEU A 18 -1.69 30.95 10.41
N PHE A 19 -1.86 32.22 10.76
CA PHE A 19 -3.10 32.97 10.51
C PHE A 19 -3.36 33.13 9.01
N ALA A 20 -2.35 33.49 8.22
CA ALA A 20 -2.47 33.63 6.77
C ALA A 20 -2.84 32.30 6.09
N ILE A 21 -2.19 31.19 6.49
CA ILE A 21 -2.53 29.84 6.01
C ILE A 21 -3.97 29.50 6.36
N LYS A 22 -4.38 29.73 7.62
CA LYS A 22 -5.75 29.44 8.07
C LYS A 22 -6.79 30.23 7.30
N LEU A 23 -6.56 31.52 7.07
CA LEU A 23 -7.48 32.39 6.32
C LEU A 23 -7.61 31.94 4.85
N LEU A 24 -6.49 31.61 4.20
CA LEU A 24 -6.47 31.16 2.82
C LEU A 24 -7.17 29.81 2.64
N LEU A 25 -6.95 28.87 3.56
CA LEU A 25 -7.43 27.49 3.41
C LEU A 25 -8.86 27.28 3.90
N LYS A 26 -9.39 28.16 4.76
CA LYS A 26 -10.75 28.06 5.34
C LYS A 26 -11.87 27.80 4.31
N PRO A 27 -11.87 28.39 3.10
CA PRO A 27 -12.90 28.10 2.10
C PRO A 27 -12.78 26.71 1.45
N HIS A 28 -11.64 26.05 1.58
CA HIS A 28 -11.26 24.86 0.81
C HIS A 28 -11.11 23.59 1.65
N MET A 29 -10.84 23.70 2.94
CA MET A 29 -10.49 22.56 3.81
C MET A 29 -11.57 22.28 4.85
N GLU A 30 -11.68 21.03 5.29
CA GLU A 30 -12.65 20.61 6.33
C GLU A 30 -12.17 21.03 7.73
N THR A 31 -10.89 20.82 8.01
CA THR A 31 -10.26 21.18 9.29
C THR A 31 -8.87 21.73 9.04
N ILE A 32 -8.53 22.80 9.75
CA ILE A 32 -7.20 23.43 9.72
C ILE A 32 -6.79 23.67 11.15
N ASP A 33 -5.96 22.76 11.66
CA ASP A 33 -5.31 22.91 12.95
C ASP A 33 -3.96 23.60 12.76
N THR A 34 -3.61 24.43 13.72
CA THR A 34 -2.38 25.22 13.70
C THR A 34 -1.62 24.98 14.99
N LEU A 35 -0.31 24.80 14.88
CA LEU A 35 0.57 24.54 16.01
C LEU A 35 1.79 25.45 15.96
N ASN A 36 1.96 26.29 16.98
CA ASN A 36 3.10 27.20 17.10
C ASN A 36 4.29 26.63 17.90
N ASN A 37 4.06 25.53 18.64
CA ASN A 37 5.10 24.85 19.39
C ASN A 37 5.34 23.44 18.81
N PRO A 38 6.47 23.21 18.12
CA PRO A 38 6.81 21.92 17.52
C PRO A 38 6.86 20.74 18.51
N GLN A 39 7.06 21.00 19.80
CA GLN A 39 7.11 19.94 20.81
C GLN A 39 5.79 19.16 20.93
N ASN A 40 4.68 19.76 20.52
CA ASN A 40 3.36 19.13 20.59
C ASN A 40 3.02 18.32 19.31
N ILE A 41 3.90 18.32 18.29
CA ILE A 41 3.68 17.59 17.03
C ILE A 41 3.30 16.12 17.30
N PRO A 42 4.01 15.35 18.15
CA PRO A 42 3.70 13.93 18.34
C PRO A 42 2.26 13.66 18.78
N ASP A 43 1.70 14.49 19.65
CA ASP A 43 0.34 14.30 20.17
C ASP A 43 -0.71 14.58 19.10
N TYR A 44 -0.48 15.60 18.28
CA TYR A 44 -1.33 15.95 17.14
C TYR A 44 -1.28 14.87 16.05
N ILE A 45 -0.10 14.34 15.72
CA ILE A 45 0.01 13.27 14.70
C ILE A 45 -0.72 11.99 15.14
N ARG A 46 -0.63 11.62 16.42
CA ARG A 46 -1.28 10.42 16.95
C ARG A 46 -2.81 10.48 16.96
N THR A 47 -3.39 11.68 17.01
CA THR A 47 -4.84 11.86 17.26
C THR A 47 -5.59 12.52 16.11
N GLY A 48 -4.93 13.37 15.31
CA GLY A 48 -5.58 14.27 14.38
C GLY A 48 -5.91 13.71 13.00
N ASN A 49 -5.36 12.55 12.61
CA ASN A 49 -5.57 11.91 11.31
C ASN A 49 -5.49 12.90 10.13
N TYR A 50 -4.41 13.69 10.08
CA TYR A 50 -4.23 14.71 9.05
C TYR A 50 -4.02 14.09 7.66
N ASP A 51 -4.50 14.78 6.63
CA ASP A 51 -4.21 14.42 5.24
C ASP A 51 -2.91 15.07 4.78
N VAL A 52 -2.62 16.29 5.22
CA VAL A 52 -1.39 17.03 4.90
C VAL A 52 -0.89 17.76 6.14
N ILE A 53 0.42 17.68 6.35
CA ILE A 53 1.14 18.43 7.38
C ILE A 53 1.98 19.48 6.69
N LEU A 54 1.69 20.75 6.93
CA LEU A 54 2.51 21.88 6.53
C LEU A 54 3.52 22.14 7.65
N LEU A 55 4.80 21.95 7.37
CA LEU A 55 5.86 22.02 8.38
C LEU A 55 6.86 23.12 8.04
N ASP A 56 7.07 24.08 8.92
CA ASP A 56 8.16 25.04 8.73
C ASP A 56 9.54 24.38 8.88
N MET A 57 10.53 24.90 8.15
CA MET A 57 11.90 24.36 8.20
C MET A 57 12.72 24.86 9.40
N ASN A 58 12.41 26.02 9.97
CA ASN A 58 13.22 26.69 10.99
C ASN A 58 12.35 27.32 12.08
N PHE A 59 12.31 26.69 13.26
CA PHE A 59 11.51 27.14 14.40
C PHE A 59 12.28 28.06 15.35
N THR A 60 13.55 28.32 15.07
CA THR A 60 14.38 29.28 15.80
C THR A 60 14.90 30.36 14.85
N LYS A 61 14.82 31.62 15.30
CA LYS A 61 15.07 32.83 14.49
C LYS A 61 16.48 32.92 13.88
N ASP A 62 17.46 32.21 14.44
CA ASP A 62 18.86 32.21 13.98
C ASP A 62 19.25 30.93 13.23
N ALA A 63 18.34 29.96 13.07
CA ALA A 63 18.59 28.74 12.32
C ALA A 63 18.23 28.94 10.84
N ILE A 64 19.24 28.94 9.97
CA ILE A 64 19.08 29.00 8.51
C ILE A 64 19.34 27.62 7.87
N SER A 65 19.71 26.63 8.69
CA SER A 65 20.16 25.31 8.23
C SER A 65 19.03 24.40 7.76
N GLY A 66 17.78 24.62 8.21
CA GLY A 66 16.65 23.73 7.95
C GLY A 66 16.71 22.40 8.73
N GLN A 67 17.69 22.24 9.63
CA GLN A 67 17.92 20.97 10.33
C GLN A 67 16.78 20.64 11.30
N GLU A 68 16.15 21.65 11.89
CA GLU A 68 15.00 21.45 12.79
C GLU A 68 13.82 20.84 12.05
N GLY A 69 13.46 21.37 10.87
CA GLY A 69 12.44 20.79 10.02
C GLY A 69 12.72 19.33 9.67
N PHE A 70 13.98 18.97 9.37
CA PHE A 70 14.36 17.57 9.12
C PHE A 70 14.22 16.68 10.36
N ASN A 71 14.59 17.18 11.53
CA ASN A 71 14.45 16.44 12.77
C ASN A 71 12.97 16.16 13.09
N TRP A 72 12.09 17.13 12.83
CA TRP A 72 10.64 16.95 13.00
C TRP A 72 10.02 16.07 11.94
N LEU A 73 10.46 16.17 10.68
CA LEU A 73 10.06 15.23 9.62
C LEU A 73 10.38 13.78 10.02
N ALA A 74 11.59 13.52 10.50
CA ALA A 74 11.99 12.19 10.94
C ALA A 74 11.08 11.65 12.06
N LYS A 75 10.76 12.48 13.07
CA LYS A 75 9.83 12.12 14.15
C LYS A 75 8.40 11.89 13.67
N ILE A 76 7.92 12.70 12.72
CA ILE A 76 6.58 12.52 12.13
C ILE A 76 6.52 11.17 11.41
N LEU A 77 7.51 10.87 10.57
CA LEU A 77 7.56 9.62 9.80
C LEU A 77 7.82 8.38 10.68
N GLU A 78 8.44 8.55 11.85
CA GLU A 78 8.54 7.48 12.85
C GLU A 78 7.16 7.12 13.46
N ILE A 79 6.30 8.13 13.65
CA ILE A 79 4.94 7.94 14.20
C ILE A 79 3.97 7.47 13.11
N ASP A 80 4.00 8.10 11.95
CA ASP A 80 3.19 7.77 10.78
C ASP A 80 4.07 7.74 9.52
N PRO A 81 4.57 6.55 9.12
CA PRO A 81 5.38 6.39 7.91
C PRO A 81 4.65 6.77 6.61
N SER A 82 3.32 6.85 6.64
CA SER A 82 2.50 7.21 5.48
C SER A 82 2.23 8.71 5.38
N ALA A 83 2.59 9.49 6.40
CA ALA A 83 2.32 10.92 6.51
C ALA A 83 2.78 11.69 5.27
N VAL A 84 1.97 12.67 4.88
CA VAL A 84 2.26 13.57 3.77
C VAL A 84 2.67 14.91 4.36
N VAL A 85 3.98 15.18 4.31
CA VAL A 85 4.59 16.39 4.86
C VAL A 85 5.03 17.30 3.72
N VAL A 86 4.56 18.55 3.73
CA VAL A 86 4.97 19.60 2.81
C VAL A 86 5.72 20.65 3.61
N PHE A 87 6.98 20.89 3.26
CA PHE A 87 7.75 21.94 3.93
C PHE A 87 7.28 23.32 3.49
N ILE A 88 7.28 24.28 4.40
CA ILE A 88 7.19 25.70 4.08
C ILE A 88 8.49 26.37 4.51
N THR A 89 9.09 27.20 3.66
CA THR A 89 10.40 27.80 3.97
C THR A 89 10.59 29.14 3.28
N ALA A 90 11.30 30.07 3.92
CA ALA A 90 11.70 31.33 3.29
C ALA A 90 12.94 31.20 2.38
N TYR A 91 13.61 30.04 2.37
CA TYR A 91 14.88 29.86 1.67
C TYR A 91 14.72 29.00 0.41
N GLY A 92 14.83 29.64 -0.76
CA GLY A 92 14.60 29.07 -2.09
C GLY A 92 15.77 28.34 -2.73
N ASP A 93 16.58 27.63 -1.95
CA ASP A 93 17.73 26.90 -2.49
C ASP A 93 17.33 25.52 -3.03
N ALA A 94 17.58 25.31 -4.31
CA ALA A 94 17.29 24.08 -5.01
C ALA A 94 17.97 22.87 -4.36
N GLU A 95 19.15 23.03 -3.74
CA GLU A 95 19.83 21.94 -3.04
C GLU A 95 19.05 21.49 -1.80
N LYS A 96 18.49 22.42 -1.03
CA LYS A 96 17.68 22.11 0.15
C LYS A 96 16.35 21.45 -0.23
N ALA A 97 15.73 21.90 -1.33
CA ALA A 97 14.53 21.28 -1.89
C ALA A 97 14.77 19.81 -2.30
N VAL A 98 15.88 19.53 -2.99
CA VAL A 98 16.25 18.16 -3.36
C VAL A 98 16.54 17.33 -2.11
N ARG A 99 17.24 17.90 -1.13
CA ARG A 99 17.53 17.23 0.15
C ARG A 99 16.25 16.90 0.90
N SER A 100 15.23 17.76 0.86
CA SER A 100 13.96 17.49 1.55
C SER A 100 13.16 16.36 0.97
N ILE A 101 13.11 16.26 -0.36
CA ILE A 101 12.48 15.11 -1.02
C ILE A 101 13.23 13.82 -0.68
N LYS A 102 14.57 13.85 -0.71
CA LYS A 102 15.41 12.70 -0.33
C LYS A 102 15.23 12.28 1.13
N ALA A 103 14.87 13.20 2.02
CA ALA A 103 14.62 12.93 3.43
C ALA A 103 13.20 12.41 3.72
N GLY A 104 12.32 12.33 2.71
CA GLY A 104 10.96 11.79 2.84
C GLY A 104 9.84 12.83 2.89
N ALA A 105 10.14 14.12 2.68
CA ALA A 105 9.08 15.10 2.47
C ALA A 105 8.41 14.90 1.10
N THR A 106 7.12 15.19 1.03
CA THR A 106 6.34 15.04 -0.20
C THR A 106 6.61 16.18 -1.17
N ASP A 107 6.65 17.42 -0.67
CA ASP A 107 6.87 18.62 -1.46
C ASP A 107 7.37 19.76 -0.57
N PHE A 108 7.62 20.93 -1.16
CA PHE A 108 7.98 22.15 -0.45
C PHE A 108 7.37 23.41 -1.09
N ILE A 109 7.19 24.45 -0.28
CA ILE A 109 6.60 25.72 -0.67
C ILE A 109 7.47 26.86 -0.16
N LEU A 110 7.77 27.82 -1.04
CA LEU A 110 8.56 28.99 -0.73
C LEU A 110 7.69 30.13 -0.19
N LYS A 111 8.15 30.78 0.87
CA LYS A 111 7.63 32.04 1.41
C LYS A 111 8.34 33.21 0.71
N PRO A 112 7.62 34.26 0.27
CA PRO A 112 6.17 34.35 0.19
C PRO A 112 5.60 33.45 -0.92
N TRP A 113 4.45 32.82 -0.67
CA TRP A 113 3.81 31.92 -1.64
C TRP A 113 2.80 32.65 -2.51
N GLN A 114 2.54 32.07 -3.68
CA GLN A 114 1.35 32.40 -4.47
C GLN A 114 0.20 31.51 -4.01
N ASN A 115 -0.96 32.10 -3.73
CA ASN A 115 -2.12 31.38 -3.18
C ASN A 115 -2.53 30.19 -4.06
N GLU A 116 -2.55 30.37 -5.38
CA GLU A 116 -2.90 29.30 -6.33
C GLU A 116 -1.92 28.13 -6.26
N LYS A 117 -0.61 28.42 -6.15
CA LYS A 117 0.43 27.39 -6.03
C LYS A 117 0.28 26.60 -4.72
N LEU A 118 0.07 27.28 -3.60
CA LEU A 118 -0.13 26.63 -2.29
C LEU A 118 -1.37 25.72 -2.31
N LEU A 119 -2.48 26.20 -2.88
CA LEU A 119 -3.71 25.41 -3.01
C LEU A 119 -3.51 24.19 -3.92
N ALA A 120 -2.80 24.34 -5.04
CA ALA A 120 -2.50 23.23 -5.95
C ALA A 120 -1.64 22.15 -5.26
N THR A 121 -0.54 22.55 -4.61
CA THR A 121 0.34 21.61 -3.90
C THR A 121 -0.41 20.87 -2.80
N ILE A 122 -1.24 21.56 -2.02
CA ILE A 122 -2.08 20.92 -0.98
C ILE A 122 -3.08 19.95 -1.60
N SER A 123 -3.75 20.33 -2.69
CA SER A 123 -4.72 19.47 -3.35
C SER A 123 -4.10 18.16 -3.83
N SER A 124 -2.95 18.24 -4.51
CA SER A 124 -2.18 17.06 -4.94
C SER A 124 -1.70 16.22 -3.76
N SER A 125 -1.27 16.88 -2.68
CA SER A 125 -0.83 16.21 -1.44
C SER A 125 -1.97 15.44 -0.75
N ILE A 126 -3.18 15.99 -0.73
CA ILE A 126 -4.37 15.30 -0.20
C ILE A 126 -4.72 14.07 -1.04
N GLN A 127 -4.65 14.17 -2.37
CA GLN A 127 -4.88 13.03 -3.26
C GLN A 127 -3.87 11.91 -3.00
N LEU A 128 -2.59 12.26 -2.83
CA LEU A 128 -1.54 11.30 -2.47
C LEU A 128 -1.82 10.64 -1.11
N SER A 129 -2.20 11.43 -0.10
CA SER A 129 -2.53 10.93 1.24
C SER A 129 -3.67 9.91 1.18
N ARG A 130 -4.74 10.21 0.44
CA ARG A 130 -5.87 9.30 0.25
C ARG A 130 -5.47 8.01 -0.47
N SER A 131 -4.68 8.12 -1.54
CA SER A 131 -4.18 6.95 -2.27
C SER A 131 -3.32 6.04 -1.38
N ARG A 132 -2.45 6.61 -0.53
CA ARG A 132 -1.67 5.86 0.46
C ARG A 132 -2.57 5.15 1.48
N LYS A 133 -3.52 5.87 2.08
CA LYS A 133 -4.48 5.31 3.05
C LYS A 133 -5.33 4.21 2.42
N GLU A 134 -5.77 4.38 1.18
CA GLU A 134 -6.52 3.38 0.43
C GLU A 134 -5.68 2.13 0.15
N ASN A 135 -4.42 2.28 -0.28
CA ASN A 135 -3.54 1.14 -0.51
C ASN A 135 -3.31 0.32 0.77
N VAL A 136 -3.08 0.99 1.90
CA VAL A 136 -2.96 0.33 3.22
C VAL A 136 -4.27 -0.38 3.59
N SER A 137 -5.41 0.27 3.40
CA SER A 137 -6.73 -0.33 3.69
C SER A 137 -7.00 -1.57 2.82
N LEU A 138 -6.68 -1.49 1.52
CA LEU A 138 -6.84 -2.61 0.59
C LEU A 138 -5.92 -3.78 0.94
N ARG A 139 -4.65 -3.52 1.26
CA ARG A 139 -3.71 -4.56 1.73
C ARG A 139 -4.21 -5.22 3.02
N PHE A 140 -4.74 -4.44 3.96
CA PHE A 140 -5.31 -4.99 5.19
C PHE A 140 -6.52 -5.88 4.90
N LYS A 141 -7.46 -5.42 4.06
CA LYS A 141 -8.63 -6.22 3.63
C LYS A 141 -8.22 -7.50 2.91
N GLN A 142 -7.25 -7.43 2.01
CA GLN A 142 -6.69 -8.59 1.31
C GLN A 142 -6.18 -9.61 2.32
N LYS A 143 -5.39 -9.16 3.31
CA LYS A 143 -4.84 -10.05 4.34
C LYS A 143 -5.93 -10.73 5.18
N GLU A 144 -6.95 -9.99 5.59
CA GLU A 144 -8.10 -10.52 6.33
C GLU A 144 -8.88 -11.55 5.49
N ILE A 145 -9.14 -11.26 4.22
CA ILE A 145 -9.84 -12.18 3.30
C ILE A 145 -9.01 -13.45 3.08
N SER A 146 -7.71 -13.31 2.81
CA SER A 146 -6.80 -14.45 2.66
C SER A 146 -6.79 -15.33 3.92
N ALA A 147 -6.75 -14.72 5.11
CA ALA A 147 -6.80 -15.46 6.36
C ALA A 147 -8.12 -16.24 6.55
N VAL A 148 -9.26 -15.65 6.17
CA VAL A 148 -10.57 -16.34 6.19
C VAL A 148 -10.61 -17.50 5.19
N LEU A 149 -10.10 -17.30 3.97
CA LEU A 149 -10.06 -18.34 2.94
C LEU A 149 -9.10 -19.48 3.31
N ASP A 150 -8.05 -19.19 4.08
CA ASP A 150 -7.07 -20.18 4.55
C ASP A 150 -7.51 -20.91 5.83
N GLN A 151 -8.52 -20.44 6.57
CA GLN A 151 -8.96 -21.06 7.83
C GLN A 151 -9.24 -22.58 7.72
N PRO A 152 -9.95 -23.08 6.69
CA PRO A 152 -10.23 -24.51 6.55
C PRO A 152 -8.96 -25.37 6.40
N PHE A 153 -7.84 -24.76 6.04
CA PHE A 153 -6.57 -25.42 5.72
C PHE A 153 -5.49 -25.14 6.77
N HIS A 154 -5.88 -24.59 7.92
CA HIS A 154 -4.95 -24.21 8.97
C HIS A 154 -4.32 -25.44 9.64
N GLU A 155 -5.11 -26.49 9.88
CA GLU A 155 -4.66 -27.75 10.46
C GLU A 155 -4.05 -28.68 9.38
N PHE A 156 -2.76 -28.50 9.11
CA PHE A 156 -1.99 -29.45 8.30
C PHE A 156 -1.18 -30.39 9.21
N ILE A 157 -1.83 -31.46 9.68
CA ILE A 157 -1.29 -32.37 10.70
C ILE A 157 -0.69 -33.62 10.04
N GLY A 158 0.50 -34.01 10.46
CA GLY A 158 1.13 -35.28 10.10
C GLY A 158 2.31 -35.59 11.02
N THR A 159 2.36 -36.78 11.60
CA THR A 159 3.45 -37.17 12.53
C THR A 159 4.28 -38.35 12.03
N SER A 160 3.92 -38.93 10.88
CA SER A 160 4.67 -40.05 10.31
C SER A 160 6.04 -39.60 9.76
N PRO A 161 7.03 -40.51 9.67
CA PRO A 161 8.33 -40.21 9.08
C PRO A 161 8.25 -39.68 7.64
N GLU A 162 7.30 -40.18 6.84
CA GLU A 162 7.08 -39.75 5.46
C GLU A 162 6.58 -38.31 5.41
N MET A 163 5.63 -37.95 6.28
CA MET A 163 5.15 -36.58 6.40
C MET A 163 6.23 -35.62 6.90
N ALA A 164 7.11 -36.07 7.80
CA ALA A 164 8.27 -35.28 8.23
C ALA A 164 9.19 -34.94 7.04
N SER A 165 9.37 -35.87 6.09
CA SER A 165 10.11 -35.62 4.84
C SER A 165 9.41 -34.59 3.96
N VAL A 166 8.07 -34.66 3.83
CA VAL A 166 7.27 -33.66 3.11
C VAL A 166 7.44 -32.28 3.72
N PHE A 167 7.31 -32.13 5.04
CA PHE A 167 7.51 -30.85 5.71
C PHE A 167 8.92 -30.30 5.54
N SER A 168 9.94 -31.16 5.64
CA SER A 168 11.34 -30.76 5.39
C SER A 168 11.53 -30.25 3.96
N THR A 169 10.88 -30.88 2.98
CA THR A 169 10.94 -30.47 1.59
C THR A 169 10.27 -29.12 1.39
N ILE A 170 9.06 -28.92 1.93
CA ILE A 170 8.33 -27.64 1.91
C ILE A 170 9.23 -26.51 2.42
N GLN A 171 9.86 -26.67 3.59
CA GLN A 171 10.72 -25.63 4.16
C GLN A 171 11.92 -25.28 3.27
N LYS A 172 12.50 -26.25 2.56
CA LYS A 172 13.65 -26.03 1.68
C LYS A 172 13.27 -25.29 0.39
N VAL A 173 12.12 -25.62 -0.19
CA VAL A 173 11.74 -25.10 -1.52
C VAL A 173 10.84 -23.87 -1.46
N ALA A 174 10.14 -23.62 -0.35
CA ALA A 174 9.16 -22.54 -0.25
C ALA A 174 9.75 -21.13 -0.50
N GLN A 175 11.03 -20.91 -0.18
CA GLN A 175 11.69 -19.62 -0.39
C GLN A 175 12.26 -19.44 -1.81
N THR A 176 12.02 -20.39 -2.71
CA THR A 176 12.49 -20.33 -4.10
C THR A 176 11.36 -19.92 -5.05
N ASP A 177 11.71 -19.38 -6.22
CA ASP A 177 10.76 -19.09 -7.31
C ASP A 177 10.56 -20.28 -8.26
N ALA A 178 11.02 -21.49 -7.90
CA ALA A 178 10.88 -22.66 -8.75
C ALA A 178 9.42 -23.16 -8.79
N ASN A 179 8.99 -23.65 -9.95
CA ASN A 179 7.69 -24.33 -10.07
C ASN A 179 7.74 -25.67 -9.31
N ILE A 180 6.71 -25.94 -8.51
CA ILE A 180 6.64 -27.14 -7.66
C ILE A 180 5.52 -28.04 -8.17
N LEU A 181 5.87 -29.28 -8.51
CA LEU A 181 4.90 -30.33 -8.85
C LEU A 181 4.59 -31.16 -7.60
N ILE A 182 3.31 -31.22 -7.24
CA ILE A 182 2.83 -32.00 -6.09
C ILE A 182 2.12 -33.24 -6.62
N LEU A 183 2.62 -34.42 -6.26
CA LEU A 183 2.05 -35.70 -6.66
C LEU A 183 1.47 -36.42 -5.44
N GLY A 184 0.35 -37.13 -5.66
CA GLY A 184 -0.33 -37.89 -4.64
C GLY A 184 -1.72 -38.31 -5.11
N GLU A 185 -2.24 -39.37 -4.52
CA GLU A 185 -3.59 -39.85 -4.79
C GLU A 185 -4.66 -38.79 -4.42
N ASN A 186 -5.90 -39.03 -4.84
CA ASN A 186 -6.99 -38.13 -4.50
C ASN A 186 -7.28 -38.17 -3.00
N GLY A 187 -7.44 -37.00 -2.38
CA GLY A 187 -7.67 -36.87 -0.94
C GLY A 187 -6.41 -36.93 -0.06
N THR A 188 -5.19 -37.01 -0.61
CA THR A 188 -3.95 -37.05 0.21
C THR A 188 -3.46 -35.67 0.70
N GLY A 189 -4.27 -34.61 0.56
CA GLY A 189 -3.94 -33.27 1.07
C GLY A 189 -2.97 -32.46 0.18
N LYS A 190 -2.98 -32.65 -1.15
CA LYS A 190 -2.14 -31.88 -2.09
C LYS A 190 -2.33 -30.36 -1.96
N GLU A 191 -3.58 -29.91 -1.79
CA GLU A 191 -3.87 -28.49 -1.55
C GLU A 191 -3.28 -27.97 -0.23
N LEU A 192 -3.27 -28.80 0.83
CA LEU A 192 -2.64 -28.43 2.11
C LEU A 192 -1.13 -28.22 1.94
N VAL A 193 -0.47 -29.04 1.12
CA VAL A 193 0.94 -28.86 0.74
C VAL A 193 1.14 -27.56 -0.02
N ALA A 194 0.30 -27.26 -1.03
CA ALA A 194 0.38 -26.02 -1.80
C ALA A 194 0.23 -24.76 -0.93
N ARG A 195 -0.74 -24.76 -0.02
CA ARG A 195 -0.95 -23.66 0.95
C ARG A 195 0.20 -23.57 1.96
N ALA A 196 0.76 -24.70 2.39
CA ALA A 196 1.93 -24.70 3.26
C ALA A 196 3.17 -24.12 2.56
N LEU A 197 3.37 -24.42 1.27
CA LEU A 197 4.42 -23.79 0.46
C LEU A 197 4.23 -22.27 0.39
N HIS A 198 3.03 -21.80 0.06
CA HIS A 198 2.74 -20.37 0.00
C HIS A 198 3.00 -19.67 1.35
N ARG A 199 2.49 -20.21 2.47
CA ARG A 199 2.70 -19.67 3.83
C ARG A 199 4.17 -19.56 4.24
N ASN A 200 5.02 -20.47 3.77
CA ASN A 200 6.45 -20.50 4.07
C ASN A 200 7.30 -19.75 3.02
N SER A 201 6.68 -19.17 2.00
CA SER A 201 7.38 -18.47 0.92
C SER A 201 7.64 -16.99 1.22
N LEU A 202 8.43 -16.35 0.34
CA LEU A 202 8.62 -14.89 0.34
C LEU A 202 7.35 -14.12 -0.06
N ARG A 203 6.32 -14.81 -0.58
CA ARG A 203 5.06 -14.25 -1.08
C ARG A 203 3.89 -14.53 -0.14
N LYS A 204 4.15 -14.92 1.12
CA LYS A 204 3.13 -15.30 2.12
C LYS A 204 2.09 -14.21 2.46
N ASP A 205 2.41 -12.95 2.21
CA ASP A 205 1.51 -11.81 2.42
C ASP A 205 0.77 -11.41 1.13
N GLU A 206 1.02 -12.12 0.02
CA GLU A 206 0.36 -11.94 -1.27
C GLU A 206 -0.82 -12.92 -1.46
N ILE A 207 -1.48 -12.87 -2.61
CA ILE A 207 -2.66 -13.70 -2.88
C ILE A 207 -2.27 -15.14 -3.22
N PHE A 208 -2.99 -16.11 -2.63
CA PHE A 208 -3.00 -17.51 -3.06
C PHE A 208 -4.30 -17.81 -3.82
N ILE A 209 -4.19 -18.23 -5.07
CA ILE A 209 -5.32 -18.66 -5.90
C ILE A 209 -5.20 -20.17 -6.15
N SER A 210 -6.22 -20.92 -5.76
CA SER A 210 -6.38 -22.33 -6.12
C SER A 210 -7.39 -22.44 -7.27
N VAL A 211 -7.05 -23.23 -8.29
CA VAL A 211 -7.91 -23.51 -9.44
C VAL A 211 -7.96 -25.02 -9.63
N ASP A 212 -9.15 -25.59 -9.49
CA ASP A 212 -9.42 -26.98 -9.86
C ASP A 212 -9.71 -27.04 -11.36
N LEU A 213 -8.74 -27.57 -12.11
CA LEU A 213 -8.82 -27.67 -13.56
C LEU A 213 -9.80 -28.76 -14.04
N GLY A 214 -10.12 -29.75 -13.21
CA GLY A 214 -11.16 -30.73 -13.51
C GLY A 214 -12.57 -30.15 -13.49
N SER A 215 -12.79 -29.04 -12.79
CA SER A 215 -14.08 -28.38 -12.67
C SER A 215 -14.41 -27.37 -13.79
N ILE A 216 -13.42 -26.98 -14.59
CA ILE A 216 -13.57 -25.95 -15.63
C ILE A 216 -13.83 -26.62 -16.98
N SER A 217 -14.89 -26.22 -17.68
CA SER A 217 -15.13 -26.68 -19.05
C SER A 217 -14.03 -26.19 -20.00
N GLU A 218 -13.62 -27.02 -20.95
CA GLU A 218 -12.59 -26.69 -21.96
C GLU A 218 -12.85 -25.35 -22.68
N THR A 219 -14.11 -25.04 -23.00
CA THR A 219 -14.52 -23.79 -23.66
C THR A 219 -14.31 -22.53 -22.82
N LEU A 220 -14.22 -22.65 -21.50
CA LEU A 220 -14.03 -21.54 -20.56
C LEU A 220 -12.61 -21.51 -19.98
N PHE A 221 -11.80 -22.53 -20.25
CA PHE A 221 -10.47 -22.69 -19.68
C PHE A 221 -9.59 -21.46 -19.91
N GLU A 222 -9.43 -21.06 -21.18
CA GLU A 222 -8.60 -19.91 -21.55
C GLU A 222 -9.12 -18.62 -20.94
N SER A 223 -10.44 -18.43 -20.97
CA SER A 223 -11.12 -17.24 -20.44
C SER A 223 -11.02 -17.13 -18.91
N GLU A 224 -11.03 -18.25 -18.18
CA GLU A 224 -10.83 -18.24 -16.72
C GLU A 224 -9.36 -17.98 -16.36
N LEU A 225 -8.41 -18.66 -17.00
CA LEU A 225 -6.99 -18.54 -16.65
C LEU A 225 -6.36 -17.23 -17.12
N PHE A 226 -6.61 -16.86 -18.38
CA PHE A 226 -5.97 -15.70 -19.02
C PHE A 226 -6.88 -14.47 -19.05
N GLY A 227 -8.18 -14.63 -18.82
CA GLY A 227 -9.14 -13.53 -18.90
C GLY A 227 -9.62 -13.29 -20.32
N HIS A 228 -10.41 -12.25 -20.50
CA HIS A 228 -10.85 -11.80 -21.81
C HIS A 228 -11.20 -10.31 -21.81
N GLU A 229 -10.99 -9.67 -22.96
CA GLU A 229 -11.54 -8.35 -23.23
C GLU A 229 -13.00 -8.43 -23.70
N LYS A 230 -13.70 -7.31 -23.59
CA LYS A 230 -15.07 -7.19 -24.11
C LYS A 230 -15.10 -7.48 -25.61
N GLY A 231 -15.94 -8.44 -26.02
CA GLY A 231 -16.11 -8.84 -27.41
C GLY A 231 -15.18 -9.95 -27.90
N ALA A 232 -14.34 -10.55 -27.03
CA ALA A 232 -13.46 -11.65 -27.41
C ALA A 232 -14.21 -12.91 -27.91
N PHE A 233 -15.43 -13.14 -27.44
CA PHE A 233 -16.35 -14.19 -27.92
C PHE A 233 -17.81 -13.74 -27.82
N THR A 234 -18.74 -14.50 -28.39
CA THR A 234 -20.16 -14.10 -28.57
C THR A 234 -20.87 -13.64 -27.30
N ASP A 235 -20.47 -14.12 -26.12
CA ASP A 235 -21.06 -13.77 -24.82
C ASP A 235 -20.14 -12.89 -23.92
N ALA A 236 -19.01 -12.39 -24.46
CA ALA A 236 -18.05 -11.55 -23.76
C ALA A 236 -18.55 -10.09 -23.60
N LYS A 237 -19.59 -9.89 -22.76
CA LYS A 237 -20.25 -8.58 -22.58
C LYS A 237 -19.40 -7.57 -21.81
N ASN A 238 -18.53 -8.05 -20.92
CA ASN A 238 -17.62 -7.26 -20.08
C ASN A 238 -16.21 -7.85 -20.17
N GLU A 239 -15.21 -7.05 -19.83
CA GLU A 239 -13.85 -7.57 -19.60
C GLU A 239 -13.78 -8.34 -18.28
N LYS A 240 -12.88 -9.32 -18.20
CA LYS A 240 -12.63 -10.14 -17.03
C LYS A 240 -11.14 -10.45 -16.91
N ALA A 241 -10.55 -10.12 -15.76
CA ALA A 241 -9.19 -10.50 -15.41
C ALA A 241 -9.06 -12.02 -15.24
N GLY A 242 -7.97 -12.59 -15.75
CA GLY A 242 -7.66 -14.01 -15.63
C GLY A 242 -7.06 -14.39 -14.26
N ARG A 243 -7.05 -15.69 -13.93
CA ARG A 243 -6.39 -16.19 -12.70
C ARG A 243 -4.90 -15.87 -12.65
N PHE A 244 -4.20 -15.85 -13.79
CA PHE A 244 -2.79 -15.44 -13.84
C PHE A 244 -2.58 -13.98 -13.43
N GLU A 245 -3.46 -13.09 -13.89
CA GLU A 245 -3.40 -11.67 -13.56
C GLU A 245 -3.74 -11.44 -12.08
N ILE A 246 -4.80 -12.10 -11.58
CA ILE A 246 -5.23 -12.00 -10.18
C ILE A 246 -4.16 -12.56 -9.23
N ALA A 247 -3.46 -13.64 -9.60
CA ALA A 247 -2.40 -14.24 -8.81
C ALA A 247 -1.02 -13.58 -9.01
N SER A 248 -0.93 -12.49 -9.77
CA SER A 248 0.33 -11.80 -10.04
C SER A 248 1.00 -11.34 -8.75
N GLY A 249 2.31 -11.59 -8.63
CA GLY A 249 3.07 -11.37 -7.39
C GLY A 249 2.82 -12.40 -6.28
N GLY A 250 1.76 -13.22 -6.38
CA GLY A 250 1.37 -14.23 -5.41
C GLY A 250 1.70 -15.66 -5.84
N THR A 251 0.76 -16.58 -5.60
CA THR A 251 0.87 -18.01 -5.93
C THR A 251 -0.40 -18.51 -6.60
N LEU A 252 -0.24 -19.20 -7.73
CA LEU A 252 -1.31 -19.89 -8.44
C LEU A 252 -1.09 -21.39 -8.29
N PHE A 253 -2.02 -22.08 -7.61
CA PHE A 253 -2.06 -23.53 -7.51
C PHE A 253 -3.07 -24.07 -8.52
N LEU A 254 -2.60 -24.93 -9.42
CA LEU A 254 -3.39 -25.58 -10.44
C LEU A 254 -3.60 -27.04 -10.03
N ASP A 255 -4.72 -27.33 -9.39
CA ASP A 255 -5.06 -28.70 -9.00
C ASP A 255 -5.54 -29.48 -10.23
N GLU A 256 -5.27 -30.78 -10.22
CA GLU A 256 -5.53 -31.69 -11.33
C GLU A 256 -4.97 -31.21 -12.69
N ILE A 257 -3.75 -30.65 -12.69
CA ILE A 257 -3.04 -30.17 -13.91
C ILE A 257 -2.94 -31.21 -15.04
N ALA A 258 -3.03 -32.50 -14.72
CA ALA A 258 -3.06 -33.58 -15.71
C ALA A 258 -4.32 -33.56 -16.59
N ASN A 259 -5.39 -32.89 -16.18
CA ASN A 259 -6.62 -32.73 -16.96
C ASN A 259 -6.49 -31.68 -18.07
N LEU A 260 -5.36 -30.96 -18.16
CA LEU A 260 -5.11 -30.06 -19.27
C LEU A 260 -5.03 -30.85 -20.57
N THR A 261 -5.92 -30.53 -21.51
CA THR A 261 -5.76 -30.96 -22.90
C THR A 261 -4.57 -30.22 -23.49
N VAL A 262 -3.52 -30.96 -23.85
CA VAL A 262 -2.42 -30.40 -24.62
C VAL A 262 -3.00 -30.06 -25.99
N PRO A 263 -2.89 -28.80 -26.48
CA PRO A 263 -3.29 -28.50 -27.83
C PRO A 263 -2.44 -29.37 -28.77
N LEU A 264 -3.10 -30.21 -29.56
CA LEU A 264 -2.52 -30.95 -30.69
C LEU A 264 -2.12 -29.97 -31.81
#